data_AF-A0A1J3FBU4-F1
#
_entry.id   AF-A0A1J3FBU4-F1
#
_cell.length_a   1.000
_cell.length_b   1.000
_cell.length_c   1.000
_cell.angle_alpha   90.00
_cell.angle_beta   90.00
_cell.angle_gamma   90.00
#
_symmetry.space_group_name_H-M   'P 1'
#
loop_
_entity.id
_entity.type
_entity.pdbx_description
1 polymer ?
#
loop_
_entity_poly.entity_id
_entity_poly.type
_entity_poly.pdbx_seq_one_letter_code
_entity_poly.pdbx_strand_id
1 'polypeptide(L)'
;INANNMEDIFRFCNVYVDLDFVVSETKMIWMDRLGFDLRVWSPRGVYDVRIPFPMEVTDEKGAKSSFNGMSQLAWEVEKSYCPADFDKVKLLKQVVGSSSPHNGRQ
;
A
#
# COMPACT_ATOMS: atom_id res chain seq x y z
N ILE A 1 -5.01 -2.32 12.02
CA ILE A 1 -4.56 -1.51 10.87
C ILE A 1 -5.75 -1.12 9.99
N ASN A 2 -6.35 -2.03 9.21
CA ASN A 2 -7.46 -1.69 8.28
C ASN A 2 -8.72 -1.06 8.92
N ALA A 3 -8.95 -1.19 10.23
CA ALA A 3 -10.09 -0.54 10.88
C ALA A 3 -9.79 0.91 11.31
N ASN A 4 -8.54 1.23 11.65
CA ASN A 4 -8.19 2.44 12.40
C ASN A 4 -7.12 3.31 11.71
N ASN A 5 -6.45 2.79 10.67
CA ASN A 5 -5.29 3.43 10.03
C ASN A 5 -5.44 3.48 8.50
N MET A 6 -6.67 3.49 7.99
CA MET A 6 -6.92 3.44 6.53
C MET A 6 -6.31 4.64 5.80
N GLU A 7 -6.34 5.83 6.40
CA GLU A 7 -5.70 7.02 5.84
C GLU A 7 -4.19 6.81 5.61
N ASP A 8 -3.50 6.14 6.54
CA ASP A 8 -2.08 5.82 6.38
C ASP A 8 -1.86 4.82 5.26
N ILE A 9 -2.73 3.82 5.11
CA ILE A 9 -2.64 2.83 4.02
C ILE A 9 -2.84 3.50 2.66
N PHE A 10 -3.79 4.44 2.55
CA PHE A 10 -3.94 5.27 1.35
C PHE A 10 -2.69 6.11 1.08
N ARG A 11 -2.15 6.75 2.11
CA ARG A 11 -0.92 7.56 1.98
C ARG A 11 0.28 6.72 1.54
N PHE A 12 0.40 5.49 2.02
CA PHE A 12 1.46 4.57 1.61
C PHE A 12 1.43 4.26 0.12
N CYS A 13 0.23 4.15 -0.47
CA CYS A 13 0.11 3.94 -1.91
C CYS A 13 0.66 5.12 -2.72
N ASN A 14 0.58 6.35 -2.23
CA ASN A 14 1.07 7.54 -2.92
C ASN A 14 2.56 7.80 -2.67
N VAL A 15 3.01 7.51 -1.44
CA VAL A 15 4.36 7.87 -0.98
C VAL A 15 5.37 6.76 -1.29
N TYR A 16 5.06 5.50 -0.97
CA TYR A 16 6.01 4.39 -1.06
C TYR A 16 5.90 3.59 -2.36
N VAL A 17 4.86 3.81 -3.16
CA VAL A 17 4.63 3.07 -4.41
C VAL A 17 4.56 4.05 -5.58
N ASP A 18 5.21 3.68 -6.69
CA ASP A 18 5.25 4.45 -7.93
C ASP A 18 4.03 4.08 -8.79
N LEU A 19 2.88 4.64 -8.44
CA LEU A 19 1.61 4.40 -9.15
C LEU A 19 1.41 5.46 -10.25
N ASP A 20 1.06 5.00 -11.44
CA ASP A 20 0.66 5.82 -12.59
C ASP A 20 -0.87 5.93 -12.73
N PHE A 21 -1.62 5.62 -11.66
CA PHE A 21 -3.07 5.67 -11.61
C PHE A 21 -3.59 6.08 -10.22
N VAL A 22 -4.84 6.54 -10.18
CA VAL A 22 -5.51 6.92 -8.92
C VAL A 22 -6.02 5.67 -8.20
N VAL A 23 -5.74 5.59 -6.90
CA VAL A 23 -6.25 4.54 -6.01
C VAL A 23 -7.68 4.86 -5.61
N SER A 24 -8.60 3.92 -5.85
CA SER A 24 -10.01 4.01 -5.42
C SER A 24 -10.22 3.43 -4.03
N GLU A 25 -9.61 2.28 -3.75
CA GLU A 25 -9.66 1.60 -2.47
C GLU A 25 -8.32 0.90 -2.21
N THR A 26 -7.96 0.71 -0.95
CA THR A 26 -6.78 -0.07 -0.58
C THR A 26 -6.98 -0.81 0.73
N LYS A 27 -6.33 -1.95 0.90
CA LYS A 27 -6.42 -2.78 2.12
C LYS A 27 -5.14 -3.54 2.34
N MET A 28 -4.69 -3.63 3.59
CA MET A 28 -3.61 -4.53 3.97
C MET A 28 -4.11 -5.98 3.98
N ILE A 29 -3.44 -6.83 3.19
CA ILE A 29 -3.76 -8.26 3.05
C ILE A 29 -3.06 -9.07 4.13
N TRP A 30 -1.74 -8.88 4.25
CA TRP A 30 -0.89 -9.64 5.14
C TRP A 30 0.33 -8.81 5.55
N MET A 31 0.93 -9.20 6.67
CA MET A 31 2.16 -8.63 7.19
C MET A 31 3.04 -9.76 7.71
N ASP A 32 4.33 -9.68 7.43
CA ASP A 32 5.35 -10.60 7.94
C ASP A 32 6.58 -9.81 8.43
N ARG A 33 7.66 -10.52 8.78
CA ARG A 33 8.89 -9.93 9.33
C ARG A 33 9.59 -8.93 8.41
N LEU A 34 9.32 -8.93 7.11
CA LEU A 34 10.00 -8.07 6.12
C LEU A 34 9.13 -6.92 5.63
N GLY A 35 7.86 -6.83 5.99
CA GLY A 35 6.94 -5.81 5.49
C GLY A 35 5.52 -6.31 5.36
N PHE A 36 4.77 -5.70 4.45
CA PHE A 36 3.35 -5.98 4.27
C PHE A 36 2.91 -5.87 2.82
N ASP A 37 1.86 -6.63 2.50
CA ASP A 37 1.22 -6.65 1.19
C ASP A 37 -0.08 -5.87 1.25
N LEU A 38 -0.24 -4.92 0.31
CA LEU A 38 -1.47 -4.16 0.12
C LEU A 38 -2.17 -4.63 -1.15
N ARG A 39 -3.50 -4.71 -1.09
CA ARG A 39 -4.34 -4.77 -2.28
C ARG A 39 -4.79 -3.37 -2.62
N VAL A 40 -4.58 -2.98 -3.88
CA VAL A 40 -4.89 -1.67 -4.42
C VAL A 40 -5.94 -1.85 -5.52
N TRP A 41 -7.09 -1.18 -5.36
CA TRP A 41 -8.13 -1.12 -6.36
C TRP A 41 -8.06 0.21 -7.09
N SER A 42 -8.19 0.15 -8.41
CA SER A 42 -8.22 1.31 -9.29
C SER A 42 -9.21 1.08 -10.44
N PRO A 43 -9.60 2.11 -11.20
CA PRO A 43 -10.39 1.93 -12.41
C PRO A 43 -9.69 1.05 -13.47
N ARG A 44 -8.37 0.90 -13.41
CA ARG A 44 -7.57 0.05 -14.31
C ARG A 44 -7.53 -1.42 -13.89
N GLY A 45 -7.97 -1.75 -12.67
CA GLY A 45 -7.95 -3.10 -12.13
C GLY A 45 -7.46 -3.17 -10.69
N VAL A 46 -7.23 -4.41 -10.24
CA VAL A 46 -6.81 -4.74 -8.88
C VAL A 46 -5.38 -5.25 -8.90
N TYR A 47 -4.56 -4.74 -8.00
CA TYR A 47 -3.13 -5.05 -7.91
C TYR A 47 -2.76 -5.37 -6.47
N ASP A 48 -1.86 -6.33 -6.28
CA ASP A 48 -1.18 -6.54 -5.01
C ASP A 48 0.23 -5.92 -5.09
N VAL A 49 0.62 -5.18 -4.06
CA VAL A 49 1.93 -4.52 -3.94
C VAL A 49 2.58 -4.84 -2.60
N ARG A 50 3.89 -5.11 -2.64
CA ARG A 50 4.69 -5.39 -1.46
C ARG A 50 5.46 -4.15 -1.03
N ILE A 51 5.23 -3.68 0.19
CA ILE A 51 6.00 -2.58 0.79
C ILE A 51 6.89 -3.17 1.90
N PRO A 52 8.23 -3.06 1.78
CA PRO A 52 9.13 -3.56 2.80
C PRO A 52 9.13 -2.67 4.04
N PHE A 53 9.37 -3.27 5.21
CA PHE A 53 9.83 -2.49 6.35
C PHE A 53 11.25 -1.96 6.09
N PRO A 54 11.65 -0.82 6.70
CA PRO A 54 13.02 -0.33 6.59
C PRO A 54 14.08 -1.34 7.08
N MET A 55 13.70 -2.18 8.05
CA MET A 55 14.52 -3.28 8.57
C MET A 55 13.62 -4.47 8.93
N GLU A 56 14.19 -5.66 9.01
CA GLU A 56 13.49 -6.86 9.47
C GLU A 56 12.98 -6.66 10.91
N VAL A 57 11.73 -7.06 11.17
CA VAL A 57 11.10 -7.00 12.48
C VAL A 57 10.98 -8.39 13.11
N THR A 58 11.29 -8.51 14.39
CA THR A 58 11.36 -9.81 15.10
C THR A 58 10.14 -10.11 15.96
N ASP A 59 9.32 -9.11 16.27
CA ASP A 59 8.15 -9.26 17.14
C ASP A 59 7.03 -8.26 16.78
N GLU A 60 5.86 -8.45 17.39
CA GLU A 60 4.67 -7.62 17.15
C GLU A 60 4.90 -6.14 17.51
N LYS A 61 5.69 -5.86 18.56
CA LYS A 61 5.97 -4.49 18.98
C LYS A 61 6.85 -3.79 17.95
N GLY A 62 7.86 -4.48 17.42
CA GLY A 62 8.72 -4.01 16.34
C GLY A 62 7.95 -3.78 15.05
N ALA A 63 7.00 -4.66 14.70
CA ALA A 63 6.12 -4.48 13.55
C ALA A 63 5.23 -3.23 13.69
N LYS A 64 4.60 -3.05 14.86
CA LYS A 64 3.80 -1.85 15.17
C LYS A 64 4.64 -0.58 15.15
N SER A 65 5.83 -0.61 15.74
CA SER A 65 6.74 0.53 15.77
C SER A 65 7.20 0.93 14.37
N SER A 66 7.56 -0.06 13.54
CA SER A 66 8.01 0.17 12.16
C SER A 66 6.87 0.72 11.32
N PHE A 67 5.67 0.17 11.45
CA PHE A 67 4.47 0.69 10.79
C PHE A 67 4.20 2.14 11.17
N ASN A 68 4.22 2.48 12.47
CA ASN A 68 3.99 3.85 12.93
C ASN A 68 5.06 4.83 12.42
N GLY A 69 6.33 4.41 12.40
CA GLY A 69 7.41 5.23 11.82
C GLY A 69 7.20 5.50 10.33
N MET A 70 6.77 4.48 9.59
CA MET A 70 6.41 4.64 8.17
C MET A 70 5.19 5.56 7.99
N SER A 71 4.17 5.48 8.84
CA SER A 71 3.02 6.40 8.84
C SER A 71 3.46 7.85 9.02
N GLN A 72 4.32 8.10 10.02
CA GLN A 72 4.86 9.43 10.30
C GLN A 72 5.65 9.98 9.11
N LEU A 73 6.61 9.21 8.59
CA LEU A 73 7.42 9.64 7.45
C LEU A 73 6.56 9.92 6.22
N ALA A 74 5.56 9.07 5.94
CA ALA A 74 4.67 9.28 4.81
C ALA A 74 3.84 10.56 4.97
N TRP A 75 3.36 10.86 6.18
CA TRP A 75 2.65 12.10 6.47
C TRP A 75 3.55 13.32 6.29
N GLU A 76 4.79 13.27 6.76
CA GLU A 76 5.76 14.36 6.59
C GLU A 76 6.09 14.62 5.12
N VAL A 77 6.25 13.57 4.32
CA VAL A 77 6.45 13.67 2.87
C VAL A 77 5.23 14.26 2.17
N GLU A 78 4.02 13.77 2.49
CA GLU A 78 2.77 14.28 1.89
C GLU A 78 2.57 15.78 2.20
N LYS A 79 2.93 16.22 3.40
CA LYS A 79 2.86 17.63 3.82
C LYS A 79 4.07 18.46 3.38
N SER A 80 5.01 17.87 2.64
CA SER A 80 6.24 18.54 2.19
C SER A 80 7.13 19.05 3.34
N TYR A 81 7.06 18.43 4.51
CA TYR A 81 7.98 18.68 5.63
C TYR A 81 9.30 17.91 5.47
N CYS A 82 9.27 16.79 4.77
CA CYS A 82 10.44 15.94 4.52
C CYS A 82 10.48 15.54 3.02
N PRO A 83 11.65 15.54 2.36
CA PRO A 83 11.75 15.02 0.99
C PRO A 83 11.58 13.49 0.96
N ALA A 84 11.01 12.97 -0.12
CA ALA A 84 10.95 11.53 -0.38
C ALA A 84 12.31 11.01 -0.91
N ASP A 85 13.31 10.95 -0.03
CA ASP A 85 14.66 10.49 -0.37
C ASP A 85 14.79 8.97 -0.24
N PHE A 86 13.95 8.24 -0.99
CA PHE A 86 13.97 6.78 -1.07
C PHE A 86 13.34 6.29 -2.38
N ASP A 87 13.72 5.08 -2.81
CA ASP A 87 13.14 4.45 -3.98
C ASP A 87 11.72 3.95 -3.71
N LYS A 88 10.78 4.40 -4.53
CA LYS A 88 9.41 3.89 -4.51
C LYS A 88 9.35 2.48 -5.11
N VAL A 89 8.46 1.65 -4.58
CA VAL A 89 8.16 0.32 -5.11
C VAL A 89 7.46 0.46 -6.45
N LYS A 90 8.01 -0.18 -7.49
CA LYS A 90 7.45 -0.18 -8.86
C LYS A 90 6.77 -1.50 -9.23
N LEU A 91 7.08 -2.57 -8.49
CA LEU A 91 6.56 -3.90 -8.81
C LEU A 91 5.12 -4.04 -8.33
N LEU A 92 4.20 -4.07 -9.29
CA LEU A 92 2.78 -4.33 -9.08
C LEU A 92 2.43 -5.70 -9.63
N LYS A 93 1.80 -6.55 -8.82
CA LYS A 93 1.26 -7.82 -9.27
C LYS A 93 -0.22 -7.67 -9.58
N GLN A 94 -0.60 -7.69 -10.85
CA GLN A 94 -2.02 -7.66 -11.21
C GLN A 94 -2.72 -8.92 -10.67
N VAL A 95 -3.84 -8.72 -9.99
CA VAL A 95 -4.70 -9.80 -9.49
C VAL A 95 -5.80 -10.03 -10.50
N VAL A 96 -5.90 -11.27 -11.01
CA VAL A 96 -6.99 -11.64 -11.92
C VAL A 96 -8.26 -11.82 -11.09
N GLY A 97 -9.15 -10.84 -11.15
CA GLY A 97 -10.48 -10.87 -10.56
C GLY A 97 -11.54 -10.61 -11.62
N SER A 98 -11.98 -11.70 -12.28
CA SER A 98 -13.23 -11.86 -13.05
C SER A 98 -13.90 -10.59 -13.61
N SER A 99 -13.38 -10.06 -14.71
CA SER A 99 -14.26 -9.46 -15.71
C SER A 99 -14.99 -10.61 -16.44
N SER A 100 -16.05 -11.14 -15.83
CA SER A 100 -17.09 -11.77 -16.64
C SER A 100 -17.61 -10.67 -17.59
N PRO A 101 -17.65 -10.91 -18.91
CA PRO A 101 -18.22 -9.92 -19.80
C PRO A 101 -19.69 -9.75 -19.43
N HIS A 102 -20.13 -8.50 -19.31
CA HIS A 102 -21.54 -8.14 -19.33
C HIS A 102 -22.21 -8.86 -20.50
N ASN A 103 -22.87 -9.98 -20.23
CA ASN A 103 -23.79 -10.57 -21.18
C ASN A 103 -25.12 -9.84 -21.01
N GLY A 104 -25.17 -8.62 -21.57
CA GLY A 104 -26.43 -7.98 -21.87
C GLY A 104 -27.14 -8.85 -22.91
N ARG A 105 -28.13 -9.62 -22.48
CA ARG A 105 -29.17 -10.11 -23.38
C ARG A 105 -30.40 -9.25 -23.19
N GLN A 106 -30.80 -8.70 -24.33
CA GLN A 106 -32.06 -8.03 -24.64
C GLN A 106 -33.25 -8.87 -24.22
#